data_AF-A0A5B1B9L1-F1
#
_entry.id   AF-A0A5B1B9L1-F1
#
_cell.length_a   1.000
_cell.length_b   1.000
_cell.length_c   1.000
_cell.angle_alpha   90.00
_cell.angle_beta   90.00
_cell.angle_gamma   90.00
#
_symmetry.space_group_name_H-M   'P 1'
#
loop_
_entity.id
_entity.type
_entity.pdbx_description
1 polymer ?
#
loop_
_entity_poly.entity_id
_entity_poly.type
_entity_poly.pdbx_seq_one_letter_code
_entity_poly.pdbx_strand_id
1 'polypeptide(L)'
;MTNDEDSRRRIARIDYLRHLALDSLSHYDGGFSGLERVARDLDWIIQSLEEVADPSWTDLLGRLWFQLEGIYASMLHEGRSRLTPDDQVYAQEIVAKLVAEFQGYELPSVPDTDEDTQ
;
A
#
# COMPACT_ATOMS: atom_id res chain seq x y z
N MET A 1 -28.22 -9.14 -12.44
CA MET A 1 -27.00 -9.95 -12.64
C MET A 1 -25.79 -9.02 -12.57
N THR A 2 -25.63 -8.29 -11.46
CA THR A 2 -24.79 -7.07 -11.43
C THR A 2 -24.01 -6.92 -10.14
N ASN A 3 -24.62 -7.18 -8.97
CA ASN A 3 -23.96 -6.93 -7.68
C ASN A 3 -22.80 -7.88 -7.37
N ASP A 4 -22.91 -9.17 -7.71
CA ASP A 4 -21.88 -10.17 -7.38
C ASP A 4 -20.70 -10.14 -8.35
N GLU A 5 -20.93 -9.73 -9.59
CA GLU A 5 -19.85 -9.53 -10.56
C GLU A 5 -19.05 -8.28 -10.22
N ASP A 6 -19.72 -7.18 -9.86
CA ASP A 6 -19.05 -5.95 -9.41
C ASP A 6 -18.29 -6.18 -8.09
N SER A 7 -18.86 -6.95 -7.15
CA SER A 7 -18.19 -7.33 -5.91
C SER A 7 -16.94 -8.18 -6.16
N ARG A 8 -17.02 -9.18 -7.05
CA ARG A 8 -15.85 -9.99 -7.43
C ARG A 8 -14.77 -9.18 -8.12
N ARG A 9 -15.14 -8.26 -9.03
CA ARG A 9 -14.19 -7.35 -9.69
C ARG A 9 -13.51 -6.42 -8.69
N ARG A 10 -14.26 -5.88 -7.73
CA ARG A 10 -13.73 -5.05 -6.63
C ARG A 10 -12.70 -5.84 -5.81
N ILE A 11 -13.04 -7.04 -5.35
CA ILE A 11 -12.14 -7.90 -4.56
C ILE A 11 -10.88 -8.24 -5.36
N ALA A 12 -11.02 -8.63 -6.62
CA ALA A 12 -9.87 -8.93 -7.49
C ALA A 12 -8.96 -7.71 -7.70
N ARG A 13 -9.53 -6.51 -7.84
CA ARG A 13 -8.74 -5.27 -7.95
C ARG A 13 -7.99 -4.95 -6.66
N ILE A 14 -8.63 -5.12 -5.49
CA ILE A 14 -7.96 -4.94 -4.19
C ILE A 14 -6.79 -5.94 -4.06
N ASP A 15 -7.02 -7.21 -4.36
CA ASP A 15 -5.99 -8.25 -4.26
C ASP A 15 -4.81 -7.99 -5.21
N TYR A 16 -5.10 -7.58 -6.45
CA TYR A 16 -4.06 -7.18 -7.41
C TYR A 16 -3.20 -6.02 -6.90
N LEU A 17 -3.83 -4.94 -6.42
CA LEU A 17 -3.13 -3.76 -5.90
C LEU A 17 -2.30 -4.09 -4.66
N ARG A 18 -2.82 -4.96 -3.78
CA ARG A 18 -2.10 -5.47 -2.61
C ARG A 18 -0.84 -6.23 -3.01
N HIS A 19 -0.94 -7.13 -3.98
CA HIS A 19 0.23 -7.86 -4.50
C HIS A 19 1.24 -6.93 -5.16
N LEU A 20 0.79 -5.93 -5.92
CA LEU A 20 1.68 -4.96 -6.54
C LEU A 20 2.43 -4.11 -5.51
N ALA A 21 1.77 -3.72 -4.41
CA ALA A 21 2.42 -3.01 -3.32
C ALA A 21 3.47 -3.88 -2.63
N LEU A 22 3.14 -5.14 -2.33
CA LEU A 22 4.06 -6.09 -1.73
C LEU A 22 5.29 -6.36 -2.61
N ASP A 23 5.08 -6.49 -3.93
CA ASP A 23 6.18 -6.64 -4.89
C ASP A 23 7.08 -5.40 -4.88
N SER A 24 6.50 -4.20 -4.94
CA SER A 24 7.27 -2.95 -4.87
C SER A 24 8.08 -2.84 -3.57
N LEU A 25 7.47 -3.16 -2.42
CA LEU A 25 8.11 -3.10 -1.10
C LEU A 25 9.22 -4.14 -0.93
N SER A 26 9.07 -5.34 -1.49
CA SER A 26 10.04 -6.43 -1.35
C SER A 26 11.44 -6.10 -1.92
N HIS A 27 11.48 -5.15 -2.85
CA HIS A 27 12.71 -4.68 -3.51
C HIS A 27 13.30 -3.41 -2.86
N TYR A 28 12.86 -3.03 -1.65
CA TYR A 28 13.46 -1.90 -0.94
C TYR A 28 14.75 -2.33 -0.22
N ASP A 29 15.88 -1.73 -0.62
CA ASP A 29 17.22 -2.04 -0.11
C ASP A 29 17.69 -1.11 1.01
N GLY A 30 16.85 -0.16 1.44
CA GLY A 30 17.23 0.88 2.40
C GLY A 30 17.95 2.08 1.77
N GLY A 31 18.08 2.13 0.44
CA GLY A 31 18.72 3.22 -0.29
C GLY A 31 17.78 4.36 -0.67
N PHE A 32 18.36 5.52 -1.00
CA PHE A 32 17.60 6.70 -1.43
C PHE A 32 16.79 6.45 -2.71
N SER A 33 17.39 5.84 -3.73
CA SER A 33 16.70 5.50 -4.98
C SER A 33 15.61 4.43 -4.78
N GLY A 34 15.83 3.49 -3.85
CA GLY A 34 14.80 2.54 -3.44
C GLY A 34 13.62 3.25 -2.77
N LEU A 35 13.89 4.26 -1.95
CA LEU A 35 12.87 5.04 -1.25
C LEU A 35 12.04 5.86 -2.23
N GLU A 36 12.68 6.53 -3.19
CA GLU A 36 12.01 7.27 -4.27
C GLU A 36 11.04 6.35 -5.04
N ARG A 37 11.53 5.18 -5.45
CA ARG A 37 10.73 4.21 -6.20
C ARG A 37 9.51 3.76 -5.40
N VAL A 38 9.73 3.32 -4.16
CA VAL A 38 8.65 2.84 -3.29
C VAL A 38 7.63 3.94 -3.02
N ALA A 39 8.08 5.17 -2.71
CA ALA A 39 7.17 6.28 -2.44
C ALA A 39 6.29 6.60 -3.66
N ARG A 40 6.87 6.62 -4.87
CA ARG A 40 6.12 6.83 -6.12
C ARG A 40 5.14 5.69 -6.41
N ASP A 41 5.58 4.44 -6.30
CA ASP A 41 4.73 3.28 -6.60
C ASP A 41 3.53 3.24 -5.64
N LEU A 42 3.79 3.46 -4.35
CA LEU A 42 2.75 3.42 -3.32
C LEU A 42 1.73 4.56 -3.45
N ASP A 43 2.12 5.76 -3.88
CA ASP A 43 1.18 6.87 -4.08
C ASP A 43 0.06 6.46 -5.04
N TRP A 44 0.43 5.95 -6.22
CA TRP A 44 -0.54 5.51 -7.21
C TRP A 44 -1.37 4.30 -6.75
N ILE A 45 -0.75 3.35 -6.05
CA ILE A 45 -1.46 2.16 -5.54
C ILE A 45 -2.47 2.55 -4.47
N ILE A 46 -2.11 3.42 -3.52
CA ILE A 46 -2.99 3.86 -2.43
C ILE A 46 -4.17 4.66 -3.00
N GLN A 47 -3.93 5.61 -3.91
CA GLN A 47 -5.01 6.31 -4.60
C GLN A 47 -5.95 5.34 -5.32
N SER A 48 -5.40 4.31 -5.97
CA SER A 48 -6.22 3.27 -6.62
C SER A 48 -6.99 2.39 -5.64
N LEU A 49 -6.47 2.20 -4.43
CA LEU A 49 -7.14 1.45 -3.36
C LEU A 49 -8.25 2.29 -2.71
N GLU A 50 -8.08 3.60 -2.55
CA GLU A 50 -9.12 4.50 -1.99
C GLU A 50 -10.44 4.44 -2.77
N GLU A 51 -10.37 4.16 -4.08
CA GLU A 51 -11.56 4.00 -4.92
C GLU A 51 -12.37 2.73 -4.60
N VAL A 52 -11.73 1.70 -4.03
CA VAL A 52 -12.30 0.35 -3.97
C VAL A 52 -12.19 -0.33 -2.61
N ALA A 53 -11.31 0.06 -1.72
CA ALA A 53 -11.03 -0.62 -0.46
C ALA A 53 -11.72 0.07 0.73
N ASP A 54 -11.52 -0.46 1.94
CA ASP A 54 -12.03 0.17 3.15
C ASP A 54 -11.29 1.49 3.46
N PRO A 55 -12.01 2.61 3.69
CA PRO A 55 -11.38 3.91 3.95
C PRO A 55 -10.45 3.92 5.17
N SER A 56 -10.78 3.18 6.23
CA SER A 56 -9.96 3.17 7.44
C SER A 56 -8.60 2.51 7.21
N TRP A 57 -8.56 1.50 6.35
CA TRP A 57 -7.33 0.85 5.92
C TRP A 57 -6.52 1.74 4.97
N THR A 58 -7.15 2.33 3.96
CA THR A 58 -6.43 3.21 3.01
C THR A 58 -5.91 4.48 3.68
N ASP A 59 -6.64 5.05 4.65
CA ASP A 59 -6.15 6.16 5.48
C ASP A 59 -4.90 5.79 6.28
N LEU A 60 -4.84 4.56 6.81
CA LEU A 60 -3.66 4.07 7.51
C LEU A 60 -2.46 3.93 6.56
N LEU A 61 -2.68 3.34 5.37
CA LEU A 61 -1.65 3.22 4.34
C LEU A 61 -1.14 4.60 3.90
N GLY A 62 -2.05 5.56 3.67
CA GLY A 62 -1.70 6.93 3.29
C GLY A 62 -0.85 7.63 4.36
N ARG A 63 -1.15 7.44 5.65
CA ARG A 63 -0.32 7.97 6.75
C ARG A 63 1.09 7.39 6.78
N LEU A 64 1.25 6.08 6.51
CA LEU A 64 2.55 5.43 6.46
C LEU A 64 3.34 5.87 5.22
N TRP A 65 2.69 5.93 4.06
CA TRP A 65 3.27 6.46 2.83
C TRP A 65 3.75 7.90 3.00
N PHE A 66 2.95 8.78 3.60
CA PHE A 66 3.32 10.17 3.82
C PHE A 66 4.57 10.32 4.71
N GLN A 67 4.83 9.38 5.62
CA GLN A 67 6.06 9.36 6.40
C GLN A 67 7.28 9.01 5.53
N LEU A 68 7.17 8.03 4.62
CA LEU A 68 8.23 7.73 3.65
C LEU A 68 8.52 8.91 2.72
N GLU A 69 7.46 9.52 2.18
CA GLU A 69 7.56 10.69 1.32
C GLU A 69 8.19 11.87 2.07
N GLY A 70 7.87 12.05 3.36
CA GLY A 70 8.50 13.06 4.21
C GLY A 70 10.02 12.90 4.33
N ILE A 71 10.50 11.67 4.52
CA ILE A 71 11.95 11.36 4.54
C ILE A 71 12.57 11.71 3.19
N TYR A 72 11.95 11.27 2.09
CA TYR A 72 12.43 11.54 0.73
C TYR A 72 12.47 13.03 0.40
N ALA A 73 11.42 13.78 0.74
CA ALA A 73 11.33 15.21 0.51
C ALA A 73 12.34 16.00 1.35
N SER A 74 12.56 15.62 2.62
CA SER A 74 13.59 16.22 3.48
C SER A 74 14.99 16.01 2.90
N MET A 75 15.27 14.80 2.43
CA MET A 75 16.51 14.46 1.72
C MET A 75 16.75 15.35 0.50
N LEU A 76 15.74 15.51 -0.35
CA LEU A 76 15.79 16.39 -1.53
C LEU A 76 16.02 17.85 -1.13
N HIS A 77 15.32 18.33 -0.11
CA HIS A 77 15.46 19.70 0.39
C HIS A 77 16.89 20.00 0.86
N GLU A 78 17.54 19.02 1.48
CA GLU A 78 18.92 19.12 1.96
C GLU A 78 19.97 18.80 0.86
N GLY A 79 19.53 18.44 -0.35
CA GLY A 79 20.40 18.06 -1.46
C GLY A 79 21.18 16.75 -1.21
N ARG A 80 20.68 15.90 -0.32
CA ARG A 80 21.29 14.61 0.02
C ARG A 80 20.78 13.52 -0.91
N SER A 81 21.69 12.64 -1.34
CA SER A 81 21.39 11.43 -2.13
C SER A 81 21.64 10.13 -1.36
N ARG A 82 21.93 10.23 -0.06
CA ARG A 82 22.17 9.10 0.84
C ARG A 82 21.51 9.33 2.19
N LEU A 83 20.68 8.38 2.58
CA LEU A 83 20.03 8.36 3.88
C LEU A 83 21.10 8.37 4.98
N THR A 84 20.84 9.09 6.07
CA THR A 84 21.61 8.85 7.30
C THR A 84 21.24 7.47 7.86
N PRO A 85 22.05 6.91 8.77
CA PRO A 85 21.68 5.66 9.45
C PRO A 85 20.31 5.73 10.13
N ASP A 86 19.98 6.87 10.75
CA ASP A 86 18.70 7.07 11.44
C ASP A 86 17.53 7.14 10.43
N ASP A 87 17.70 7.86 9.31
CA ASP A 87 16.69 7.91 8.25
C ASP A 87 16.45 6.52 7.65
N GLN A 88 17.51 5.74 7.46
CA GLN A 88 17.43 4.38 6.92
C GLN A 88 16.67 3.45 7.85
N VAL A 89 16.99 3.47 9.15
CA VAL A 89 16.27 2.67 10.16
C VAL A 89 14.80 3.06 10.18
N TYR A 90 14.50 4.36 10.22
CA TYR A 90 13.14 4.84 10.26
C TYR A 90 12.34 4.47 9.00
N ALA A 91 12.93 4.61 7.81
CA ALA A 91 12.31 4.18 6.56
C ALA A 91 12.04 2.66 6.53
N GLN A 92 12.99 1.86 7.03
CA GLN A 92 12.82 0.39 7.12
C GLN A 92 11.68 0.00 8.07
N GLU A 93 11.52 0.69 9.20
CA GLU A 93 10.41 0.45 10.12
C GLU A 93 9.05 0.77 9.47
N ILE A 94 8.96 1.85 8.70
CA ILE A 94 7.73 2.22 8.00
C ILE A 94 7.44 1.19 6.90
N VAL A 95 8.44 0.76 6.13
CA VAL A 95 8.30 -0.30 5.12
C VAL A 95 7.85 -1.61 5.76
N ALA A 96 8.39 -2.00 6.92
CA ALA A 96 7.96 -3.19 7.62
C ALA A 96 6.49 -3.12 8.06
N LYS A 97 6.03 -1.94 8.53
CA LYS A 97 4.62 -1.71 8.86
C LYS A 97 3.74 -1.82 7.62
N LEU A 98 4.10 -1.18 6.51
CA LEU A 98 3.36 -1.29 5.24
C LEU A 98 3.25 -2.74 4.78
N VAL A 99 4.34 -3.50 4.83
CA VAL A 99 4.33 -4.94 4.50
C VAL A 99 3.34 -5.69 5.39
N ALA A 100 3.36 -5.45 6.71
CA ALA A 100 2.44 -6.10 7.64
C ALA A 100 0.97 -5.74 7.35
N GLU A 101 0.67 -4.46 7.08
CA GLU A 101 -0.68 -4.01 6.74
C GLU A 101 -1.19 -4.62 5.44
N PHE A 102 -0.35 -4.70 4.40
CA PHE A 102 -0.73 -5.34 3.14
C PHE A 102 -0.86 -6.87 3.28
N GLN A 103 -0.04 -7.53 4.09
CA GLN A 103 -0.15 -8.97 4.33
C GLN A 103 -1.35 -9.34 5.19
N GLY A 104 -1.66 -8.51 6.19
CA GLY A 104 -2.73 -8.73 7.16
C GLY A 104 -4.11 -8.32 6.70
N TYR A 105 -4.25 -7.63 5.55
CA TYR A 105 -5.55 -7.18 5.07
C TYR A 105 -6.44 -8.36 4.64
N GLU A 106 -7.56 -8.51 5.34
CA GLU A 106 -8.60 -9.49 5.03
C GLU A 106 -9.47 -8.98 3.87
N LEU A 107 -9.54 -9.77 2.79
CA LEU A 107 -10.39 -9.41 1.65
C LEU A 107 -11.88 -9.50 2.06
N PRO A 108 -12.72 -8.56 1.61
CA PRO A 108 -14.16 -8.65 1.80
C PRO A 108 -14.69 -9.98 1.25
N SER A 109 -15.55 -10.66 2.01
CA SER A 109 -16.23 -11.85 1.51
C SER A 109 -17.29 -11.47 0.48
N VAL A 110 -17.41 -12.27 -0.59
CA VAL A 110 -18.61 -12.20 -1.45
C VAL A 110 -19.76 -12.76 -0.62
N PRO A 111 -20.89 -12.05 -0.45
CA PRO A 111 -22.04 -12.66 0.18
C PRO A 111 -22.45 -13.88 -0.64
N ASP A 112 -22.45 -15.05 -0.02
CA ASP A 112 -23.04 -16.24 -0.63
C ASP A 112 -24.50 -15.89 -0.92
N THR A 113 -24.87 -15.91 -2.20
CA THR A 113 -26.28 -15.90 -2.57
C THR A 113 -26.80 -17.29 -2.21
N ASP A 114 -27.14 -17.48 -0.94
CA ASP A 114 -28.02 -18.58 -0.57
C ASP A 114 -29.35 -18.29 -1.29
N GLU A 115 -29.51 -18.90 -2.47
CA GLU A 115 -30.82 -19.15 -3.05
C GLU A 115 -31.56 -20.04 -2.04
N ASP A 116 -32.26 -19.38 -1.10
CA ASP A 116 -33.31 -19.97 -0.30
C ASP A 116 -34.26 -20.69 -1.25
N THR A 117 -34.04 -22.00 -1.36
CA THR A 117 -34.91 -22.91 -2.06
C THR A 117 -36.02 -23.26 -1.09
N GLN A 118 -37.11 -22.48 -1.04
CA GLN A 118 -38.41 -22.97 -0.60
C GLN A 118 -39.59 -22.08 -0.99
#